data_AF-A0A7J7CA94-F1
#
_entry.id   AF-A0A7J7CA94-F1
#
_cell.length_a   1.000
_cell.length_b   1.000
_cell.length_c   1.000
_cell.angle_alpha   90.00
_cell.angle_beta   90.00
_cell.angle_gamma   90.00
#
_symmetry.space_group_name_H-M   'P 1'
#
loop_
_entity.id
_entity.type
_entity.pdbx_description
1 polymer ?
#
loop_
_entity_poly.entity_id
_entity_poly.type
_entity_poly.pdbx_seq_one_letter_code
_entity_poly.pdbx_strand_id
1 'polypeptide(L)'
;MAFTNTKDDNCLRYLNHVVQRFNGGVPTVYSFDLFEHNWAVDRLQQLGISRFFQPEIRECMNSPFKYWTKDGIFCITNSWVHDVDDTSMGFRLLRLHGYKVHSGMIKVCQFTCYEGQSNPTVTVMYNLYRASQLMFPEEKILDEAKQFTEKFLREKRSANKLLDKWIITKDLSGEVGFALDVSWYACLPRVKTRFYIEHYGGEDEVWIDKALYRMPYINNVYLELAKLDYNYCPALHRIE
;
A
#
# COMPACT_ATOMS: atom_id res chain seq x y z
N MET A 1 3.98 -25.90 14.12
CA MET A 1 3.61 -27.18 13.51
C MET A 1 4.68 -27.71 12.54
N ALA A 2 5.35 -26.90 11.71
CA ALA A 2 6.45 -27.36 10.86
C ALA A 2 7.64 -27.93 11.64
N PHE A 3 8.38 -27.11 12.43
CA PHE A 3 9.54 -27.58 13.19
C PHE A 3 9.23 -28.75 14.14
N THR A 4 8.09 -28.70 14.83
CA THR A 4 7.70 -29.76 15.76
C THR A 4 7.57 -31.12 15.08
N ASN A 5 7.12 -31.13 13.82
CA ASN A 5 6.86 -32.33 13.04
C ASN A 5 8.07 -32.78 12.20
N THR A 6 8.89 -31.85 11.71
CA THR A 6 9.99 -32.15 10.79
C THR A 6 11.38 -32.15 11.43
N LYS A 7 11.53 -31.46 12.58
CA LYS A 7 12.83 -31.15 13.18
C LYS A 7 13.80 -30.46 12.22
N ASP A 8 13.28 -29.77 11.21
CA ASP A 8 14.09 -29.07 10.22
C ASP A 8 14.84 -27.88 10.85
N ASP A 9 16.16 -27.85 10.66
CA ASP A 9 17.05 -26.83 11.23
C ASP A 9 16.80 -25.44 10.66
N ASN A 10 16.30 -25.32 9.41
CA ASN A 10 15.96 -24.03 8.84
C ASN A 10 14.77 -23.39 9.55
N CYS A 11 13.76 -24.19 9.91
CA CYS A 11 12.64 -23.74 10.73
C CYS A 11 13.11 -23.24 12.10
N LEU A 12 14.01 -23.96 12.77
CA LEU A 12 14.55 -23.54 14.07
C LEU A 12 15.38 -22.26 13.95
N ARG A 13 16.23 -22.16 12.92
CA ARG A 13 17.02 -20.97 12.63
C ARG A 13 16.14 -19.74 12.41
N TYR A 14 15.07 -19.88 11.63
CA TYR A 14 14.08 -18.82 11.44
C TYR A 14 13.45 -18.41 12.78
N LEU A 15 12.94 -19.37 13.57
CA LEU A 15 12.30 -19.07 14.86
C LEU A 15 13.25 -18.36 15.83
N ASN A 16 14.48 -18.83 15.96
CA ASN A 16 15.49 -18.21 16.82
C ASN A 16 15.79 -16.77 16.39
N HIS A 17 15.92 -16.52 15.08
CA HIS A 17 16.13 -15.18 14.55
C HIS A 17 14.98 -14.22 14.92
N VAL A 18 13.73 -14.66 14.74
CA VAL A 18 12.56 -13.82 15.07
C VAL A 18 12.45 -13.58 16.58
N VAL A 19 12.59 -14.61 17.40
CA VAL A 19 12.53 -14.49 18.88
C VAL A 19 13.62 -13.56 19.40
N GLN A 20 14.84 -13.66 18.86
CA GLN A 20 15.95 -12.76 19.22
C GLN A 20 15.64 -11.32 18.81
N ARG A 21 15.07 -11.10 17.61
CA ARG A 21 14.74 -9.76 17.08
C ARG A 21 13.67 -9.03 17.91
N PHE A 22 12.75 -9.78 18.52
CA PHE A 22 11.59 -9.28 19.26
C PHE A 22 11.64 -9.60 20.76
N ASN A 23 12.84 -9.88 21.30
CA ASN A 23 13.10 -10.07 22.73
C ASN A 23 12.15 -11.06 23.41
N GLY A 24 11.90 -12.21 22.77
CA GLY A 24 11.04 -13.27 23.29
C GLY A 24 9.72 -13.41 22.54
N GLY A 25 9.11 -12.30 22.11
CA GLY A 25 7.86 -12.30 21.33
C GLY A 25 8.08 -12.67 19.85
N VAL A 26 6.98 -12.87 19.12
CA VAL A 26 6.99 -13.00 17.65
C VAL A 26 5.75 -12.34 17.04
N PRO A 27 5.85 -11.66 15.89
CA PRO A 27 4.68 -11.16 15.15
C PRO A 27 3.96 -12.29 14.41
N THR A 28 2.77 -12.00 13.85
CA THR A 28 2.00 -12.97 13.04
C THR A 28 2.67 -13.28 11.70
N VAL A 29 3.50 -12.35 11.20
CA VAL A 29 4.25 -12.40 9.94
C VAL A 29 5.62 -11.73 10.09
N TYR A 30 6.67 -12.34 9.52
CA TYR A 30 8.03 -11.76 9.49
C TYR A 30 8.89 -12.39 8.36
N SER A 31 9.68 -11.63 7.60
CA SER A 31 9.83 -10.16 7.64
C SER A 31 8.62 -9.44 7.04
N PHE A 32 8.60 -8.10 6.97
CA PHE A 32 7.49 -7.33 6.38
C PHE A 32 8.00 -6.09 5.63
N ASP A 33 9.25 -6.20 5.15
CA ASP A 33 10.07 -5.04 4.81
C ASP A 33 9.58 -4.35 3.53
N LEU A 34 9.11 -5.10 2.52
CA LEU A 34 8.64 -4.49 1.27
C LEU A 34 7.33 -3.75 1.49
N PHE A 35 6.44 -4.34 2.28
CA PHE A 35 5.19 -3.71 2.68
C PHE A 35 5.45 -2.42 3.46
N GLU A 36 6.32 -2.47 4.47
CA GLU A 36 6.68 -1.29 5.27
C GLU A 36 7.23 -0.15 4.42
N HIS A 37 8.18 -0.42 3.54
CA HIS A 37 8.74 0.59 2.66
C HIS A 37 7.68 1.21 1.73
N ASN A 38 6.87 0.37 1.07
CA ASN A 38 5.86 0.84 0.13
C ASN A 38 4.81 1.72 0.84
N TRP A 39 4.28 1.26 1.97
CA TRP A 39 3.25 1.99 2.69
C TRP A 39 3.76 3.25 3.37
N ALA A 40 4.98 3.24 3.92
CA ALA A 40 5.58 4.46 4.48
C ALA A 40 5.73 5.54 3.41
N VAL A 41 6.26 5.20 2.23
CA VAL A 41 6.37 6.15 1.11
C VAL A 41 5.00 6.62 0.65
N ASP A 42 4.01 5.73 0.53
CA ASP A 42 2.66 6.13 0.13
C ASP A 42 2.03 7.11 1.12
N ARG A 43 2.06 6.80 2.43
CA ARG A 43 1.49 7.68 3.46
C ARG A 43 2.17 9.05 3.44
N LEU A 44 3.51 9.11 3.34
CA LEU A 44 4.26 10.38 3.25
C LEU A 44 3.87 11.21 2.02
N GLN A 45 3.69 10.57 0.86
CA GLN A 45 3.26 11.25 -0.37
C GLN A 45 1.83 11.76 -0.27
N GLN A 46 0.90 10.94 0.22
CA GLN A 46 -0.50 11.32 0.34
C GLN A 46 -0.70 12.45 1.36
N LEU A 47 0.06 12.44 2.46
CA LEU A 47 0.11 13.51 3.46
C LEU A 47 0.84 14.78 3.00
N GLY A 48 1.43 14.79 1.80
CA GLY A 48 2.07 15.97 1.22
C GLY A 48 3.40 16.37 1.86
N ILE A 49 3.97 15.52 2.71
CA ILE A 49 5.20 15.78 3.47
C ILE A 49 6.43 15.02 2.92
N SER A 50 6.26 14.24 1.85
CA SER A 50 7.34 13.46 1.22
C SER A 50 8.56 14.29 0.81
N ARG A 51 8.40 15.60 0.56
CA ARG A 51 9.52 16.47 0.17
C ARG A 51 10.61 16.64 1.25
N PHE A 52 10.29 16.38 2.51
CA PHE A 52 11.26 16.40 3.60
C PHE A 52 12.11 15.13 3.69
N PHE A 53 11.69 14.05 3.02
CA PHE A 53 12.26 12.70 3.18
C PHE A 53 12.79 12.13 1.86
N GLN A 54 13.21 12.98 0.92
CA GLN A 54 13.60 12.53 -0.41
C GLN A 54 14.77 11.53 -0.42
N PRO A 55 15.84 11.70 0.39
CA PRO A 55 16.88 10.68 0.52
C PRO A 55 16.35 9.33 1.02
N GLU A 56 15.55 9.35 2.07
CA GLU A 56 15.01 8.15 2.73
C GLU A 56 14.00 7.43 1.83
N ILE A 57 13.17 8.18 1.10
CA ILE A 57 12.24 7.62 0.11
C ILE A 57 13.01 6.92 -1.01
N ARG A 58 14.11 7.51 -1.51
CA ARG A 58 14.95 6.84 -2.53
C ARG A 58 15.53 5.53 -1.99
N GLU A 59 15.99 5.52 -0.74
CA GLU A 59 16.47 4.30 -0.10
C GLU A 59 15.36 3.25 0.03
N CYS A 60 14.16 3.66 0.48
CA CYS A 60 12.99 2.78 0.58
C CYS A 60 12.60 2.17 -0.76
N MET A 61 12.74 2.91 -1.88
CA MET A 61 12.39 2.41 -3.21
C MET A 61 13.44 1.47 -3.83
N ASN A 62 14.68 1.47 -3.33
CA ASN A 62 15.71 0.53 -3.80
C ASN A 62 15.35 -0.92 -3.49
N SER A 63 14.72 -1.20 -2.34
CA SER A 63 14.38 -2.57 -1.93
C SER A 63 13.26 -3.16 -2.78
N PRO A 64 12.06 -2.56 -2.92
CA PRO A 64 11.03 -3.04 -3.83
C PRO A 64 11.52 -3.18 -5.27
N PHE A 65 12.37 -2.28 -5.76
CA PHE A 65 12.96 -2.41 -7.10
C PHE A 65 13.88 -3.63 -7.22
N LYS A 66 14.75 -3.85 -6.23
CA LYS A 66 15.70 -4.97 -6.21
C LYS A 66 15.00 -6.34 -6.24
N TYR A 67 13.85 -6.45 -5.58
CA TYR A 67 13.07 -7.68 -5.51
C TYR A 67 11.92 -7.73 -6.52
N TRP A 68 11.82 -6.74 -7.42
CA TRP A 68 10.79 -6.69 -8.44
C TRP A 68 10.95 -7.85 -9.42
N THR A 69 9.86 -8.60 -9.67
CA THR A 69 9.86 -9.73 -10.62
C THR A 69 8.80 -9.55 -11.70
N LYS A 70 8.88 -10.37 -12.75
CA LYS A 70 7.85 -10.41 -13.82
C LYS A 70 6.48 -10.89 -13.34
N ASP A 71 6.44 -11.57 -12.20
CA ASP A 71 5.22 -12.14 -11.62
C ASP A 71 4.69 -11.29 -10.45
N GLY A 72 5.37 -10.18 -10.13
CA GLY A 72 5.01 -9.24 -9.06
C GLY A 72 5.92 -9.34 -7.84
N ILE A 73 5.43 -8.82 -6.72
CA ILE A 73 6.09 -8.88 -5.40
C ILE A 73 5.07 -9.28 -4.32
N PHE A 74 5.56 -9.45 -3.10
CA PHE A 74 4.77 -9.73 -1.91
C PHE A 74 5.22 -8.80 -0.78
N CYS A 75 4.56 -8.86 0.37
CA CYS A 75 4.92 -8.05 1.54
C CYS A 75 6.36 -8.28 2.07
N ILE A 76 6.99 -9.41 1.70
CA ILE A 76 8.34 -9.81 2.15
C ILE A 76 9.34 -9.95 0.98
N THR A 77 10.62 -9.81 1.29
CA THR A 77 11.70 -10.04 0.33
C THR A 77 11.86 -11.53 0.01
N ASN A 78 12.28 -11.87 -1.22
CA ASN A 78 12.52 -13.25 -1.68
C ASN A 78 11.31 -14.21 -1.53
N SER A 79 10.10 -13.70 -1.63
CA SER A 79 8.89 -14.54 -1.66
C SER A 79 8.75 -15.28 -2.99
N TRP A 80 8.30 -16.54 -2.92
CA TRP A 80 7.85 -17.32 -4.08
C TRP A 80 6.37 -17.08 -4.42
N VAL A 81 5.66 -16.38 -3.53
CA VAL A 81 4.26 -15.98 -3.66
C VAL A 81 4.24 -14.50 -4.01
N HIS A 82 3.22 -14.08 -4.75
CA HIS A 82 2.94 -12.69 -5.08
C HIS A 82 1.49 -12.37 -4.75
N ASP A 83 1.19 -11.11 -4.46
CA ASP A 83 -0.18 -10.64 -4.29
C ASP A 83 -0.42 -9.34 -5.07
N VAL A 84 -1.69 -9.08 -5.36
CA VAL A 84 -2.10 -7.92 -6.17
C VAL A 84 -1.90 -6.60 -5.43
N ASP A 85 -1.99 -6.57 -4.10
CA ASP A 85 -1.93 -5.34 -3.31
C ASP A 85 -0.50 -4.77 -3.30
N ASP A 86 0.46 -5.57 -2.84
CA ASP A 86 1.88 -5.19 -2.81
C ASP A 86 2.43 -4.98 -4.22
N THR A 87 2.01 -5.79 -5.19
CA THR A 87 2.40 -5.60 -6.59
C THR A 87 1.87 -4.29 -7.16
N SER A 88 0.60 -3.93 -6.88
CA SER A 88 0.01 -2.67 -7.37
C SER A 88 0.66 -1.45 -6.71
N MET A 89 0.90 -1.53 -5.39
CA MET A 89 1.59 -0.49 -4.62
C MET A 89 3.02 -0.30 -5.12
N GLY A 90 3.81 -1.37 -5.21
CA GLY A 90 5.18 -1.34 -5.70
C GLY A 90 5.25 -0.81 -7.13
N PHE A 91 4.42 -1.32 -8.05
CA PHE A 91 4.36 -0.85 -9.43
C PHE A 91 4.16 0.66 -9.51
N ARG A 92 3.13 1.17 -8.81
CA ARG A 92 2.77 2.58 -8.84
C ARG A 92 3.90 3.44 -8.29
N LEU A 93 4.44 3.10 -7.13
CA LEU A 93 5.48 3.88 -6.48
C LEU A 93 6.78 3.87 -7.30
N LEU A 94 7.24 2.69 -7.73
CA LEU A 94 8.42 2.55 -8.58
C LEU A 94 8.28 3.38 -9.86
N ARG A 95 7.12 3.33 -10.53
CA ARG A 95 6.86 4.12 -11.73
C ARG A 95 6.87 5.63 -11.46
N LEU A 96 6.23 6.10 -10.38
CA LEU A 96 6.25 7.53 -10.00
C LEU A 96 7.66 8.03 -9.68
N HIS A 97 8.53 7.15 -9.19
CA HIS A 97 9.92 7.45 -8.88
C HIS A 97 10.88 7.22 -10.06
N GLY A 98 10.37 6.95 -11.27
CA GLY A 98 11.16 6.87 -12.50
C GLY A 98 11.84 5.52 -12.75
N TYR A 99 11.53 4.49 -11.96
CA TYR A 99 12.02 3.14 -12.21
C TYR A 99 11.29 2.50 -13.40
N LYS A 100 12.02 1.71 -14.18
CA LYS A 100 11.47 0.98 -15.33
C LYS A 100 10.79 -0.30 -14.83
N VAL A 101 9.47 -0.25 -14.69
CA VAL A 101 8.62 -1.40 -14.35
C VAL A 101 7.60 -1.66 -15.47
N HIS A 102 7.50 -2.92 -15.88
CA HIS A 102 6.51 -3.38 -16.86
C HIS A 102 5.14 -3.55 -16.21
N SER A 103 4.06 -3.52 -16.96
CA SER A 103 2.67 -3.72 -16.48
C SER A 103 2.16 -5.16 -16.56
N GLY A 104 2.92 -6.07 -17.18
CA GLY A 104 2.48 -7.44 -17.47
C GLY A 104 2.18 -8.32 -16.25
N MET A 105 2.59 -7.92 -15.04
CA MET A 105 2.25 -8.60 -13.79
C MET A 105 0.86 -8.21 -13.25
N ILE A 106 0.25 -7.10 -13.71
CA ILE A 106 -1.15 -6.81 -13.41
C ILE A 106 -1.99 -7.78 -14.27
N LYS A 107 -2.27 -9.00 -13.78
CA LYS A 107 -3.06 -9.97 -14.54
C LYS A 107 -4.55 -9.80 -14.26
N VAL A 108 -5.32 -9.55 -15.33
CA VAL A 108 -6.77 -9.33 -15.29
C VAL A 108 -7.55 -10.53 -14.72
N CYS A 109 -7.06 -11.75 -14.96
CA CYS A 109 -7.73 -12.97 -14.52
C CYS A 109 -7.52 -13.30 -13.03
N GLN A 110 -6.75 -12.48 -12.29
CA GLN A 110 -6.40 -12.70 -10.89
C GLN A 110 -6.72 -11.48 -10.02
N PHE A 111 -7.74 -10.66 -10.33
CA PHE A 111 -8.14 -9.51 -9.49
C PHE A 111 -8.70 -9.89 -8.09
N THR A 112 -8.25 -11.00 -7.55
CA THR A 112 -8.40 -11.48 -6.18
C THR A 112 -7.03 -11.39 -5.51
N CYS A 113 -6.96 -11.19 -4.18
CA CYS A 113 -5.67 -10.93 -3.53
C CYS A 113 -4.66 -12.07 -3.72
N TYR A 114 -5.16 -13.31 -3.85
CA TYR A 114 -4.37 -14.52 -4.09
C TYR A 114 -5.05 -15.41 -5.12
N GLU A 115 -4.26 -16.21 -5.82
CA GLU A 115 -4.75 -17.30 -6.66
C GLU A 115 -5.63 -18.25 -5.81
N GLY A 116 -6.87 -18.47 -6.24
CA GLY A 116 -7.85 -19.29 -5.51
C GLY A 116 -8.71 -18.56 -4.47
N GLN A 117 -8.45 -17.28 -4.17
CA GLN A 117 -9.37 -16.48 -3.36
C GLN A 117 -10.58 -16.06 -4.20
N SER A 118 -11.80 -16.24 -3.69
CA SER A 118 -13.03 -15.98 -4.46
C SER A 118 -13.55 -14.54 -4.39
N ASN A 119 -13.16 -13.77 -3.36
CA ASN A 119 -13.68 -12.42 -3.13
C ASN A 119 -12.58 -11.36 -3.14
N PRO A 120 -12.58 -10.41 -4.09
CA PRO A 120 -11.70 -9.25 -4.06
C PRO A 120 -11.93 -8.38 -2.82
N THR A 121 -10.87 -7.75 -2.32
CA THR A 121 -10.92 -6.86 -1.14
C THR A 121 -10.86 -5.40 -1.57
N VAL A 122 -11.48 -4.50 -0.80
CA VAL A 122 -11.62 -3.08 -1.17
C VAL A 122 -10.27 -2.38 -1.28
N THR A 123 -9.36 -2.56 -0.32
CA THR A 123 -8.01 -1.96 -0.33
C THR A 123 -7.18 -2.43 -1.52
N VAL A 124 -7.20 -3.73 -1.80
CA VAL A 124 -6.47 -4.30 -2.95
C VAL A 124 -6.99 -3.76 -4.27
N MET A 125 -8.31 -3.69 -4.45
CA MET A 125 -8.92 -3.10 -5.65
C MET A 125 -8.67 -1.60 -5.74
N TYR A 126 -8.63 -0.91 -4.61
CA TYR A 126 -8.29 0.51 -4.53
C TYR A 126 -6.84 0.79 -4.94
N ASN A 127 -5.89 0.01 -4.43
CA ASN A 127 -4.48 0.16 -4.80
C ASN A 127 -4.24 -0.18 -6.27
N LEU A 128 -4.91 -1.21 -6.79
CA LEU A 128 -4.89 -1.53 -8.21
C LEU A 128 -5.54 -0.43 -9.08
N TYR A 129 -6.67 0.14 -8.65
CA TYR A 129 -7.30 1.29 -9.31
C TYR A 129 -6.38 2.52 -9.36
N ARG A 130 -5.61 2.77 -8.31
CA ARG A 130 -4.62 3.85 -8.28
C ARG A 130 -3.44 3.56 -9.21
N ALA A 131 -2.99 2.30 -9.25
CA ALA A 131 -1.88 1.86 -10.08
C ALA A 131 -2.20 1.94 -11.58
N SER A 132 -3.40 1.52 -11.97
CA SER A 132 -3.85 1.48 -13.37
C SER A 132 -3.95 2.87 -14.02
N GLN A 133 -4.13 3.92 -13.21
CA GLN A 133 -4.14 5.31 -13.69
C GLN A 133 -2.76 5.83 -14.12
N LEU A 134 -1.67 5.06 -13.95
CA LEU A 134 -0.34 5.39 -14.44
C LEU A 134 0.00 4.68 -15.75
N MET A 135 -1.02 4.29 -16.51
CA MET A 135 -0.86 3.59 -17.78
C MET A 135 -0.19 4.43 -18.85
N PHE A 136 0.68 3.80 -19.64
CA PHE A 136 1.15 4.31 -20.92
C PHE A 136 0.24 3.83 -22.07
N PRO A 137 0.25 4.51 -23.23
CA PRO A 137 -0.69 4.26 -24.32
C PRO A 137 -0.79 2.79 -24.79
N GLU A 138 0.31 2.03 -24.72
CA GLU A 138 0.37 0.64 -25.19
C GLU A 138 -0.09 -0.38 -24.14
N GLU A 139 -0.31 0.04 -22.89
CA GLU A 139 -0.55 -0.86 -21.75
C GLU A 139 -2.03 -1.17 -21.54
N LYS A 140 -2.65 -1.86 -22.51
CA LYS A 140 -4.07 -2.27 -22.48
C LYS A 140 -4.49 -2.96 -21.19
N ILE A 141 -3.59 -3.73 -20.59
CA ILE A 141 -3.83 -4.46 -19.35
C ILE A 141 -4.21 -3.55 -18.18
N LEU A 142 -3.65 -2.33 -18.14
CA LEU A 142 -3.97 -1.35 -17.10
C LEU A 142 -5.31 -0.68 -17.37
N ASP A 143 -5.70 -0.50 -18.64
CA ASP A 143 -7.04 -0.01 -18.97
C ASP A 143 -8.11 -1.00 -18.51
N GLU A 144 -7.92 -2.29 -18.80
CA GLU A 144 -8.80 -3.37 -18.33
C GLU A 144 -8.87 -3.41 -16.78
N ALA A 145 -7.73 -3.27 -16.10
CA ALA A 145 -7.66 -3.19 -14.64
C ALA A 145 -8.39 -1.97 -14.09
N LYS A 146 -8.25 -0.80 -14.72
CA LYS A 146 -8.96 0.43 -14.34
C LYS A 146 -10.47 0.24 -14.45
N GLN A 147 -10.96 -0.25 -15.59
CA GLN A 147 -12.39 -0.46 -15.81
C GLN A 147 -12.98 -1.45 -14.81
N PHE A 148 -12.28 -2.56 -14.56
CA PHE A 148 -12.72 -3.58 -13.60
C PHE A 148 -12.77 -3.03 -12.16
N THR A 149 -11.66 -2.44 -11.70
CA THR A 149 -11.55 -1.95 -10.32
C THR A 149 -12.49 -0.79 -10.06
N GLU A 150 -12.67 0.12 -11.02
CA GLU A 150 -13.62 1.23 -10.91
C GLU A 150 -15.05 0.71 -10.76
N LYS A 151 -15.46 -0.25 -11.59
CA LYS A 151 -16.78 -0.89 -11.49
C LYS A 151 -16.98 -1.53 -10.12
N PHE A 152 -16.01 -2.34 -9.67
CA PHE A 152 -16.07 -2.99 -8.37
C PHE A 152 -16.20 -1.99 -7.21
N LEU A 153 -15.36 -0.95 -7.19
CA LEU A 153 -15.36 0.05 -6.12
C LEU A 153 -16.65 0.88 -6.12
N ARG A 154 -17.21 1.21 -7.30
CA ARG A 154 -18.51 1.89 -7.41
C ARG A 154 -19.67 1.01 -6.90
N GLU A 155 -19.66 -0.29 -7.20
CA GLU A 155 -20.64 -1.25 -6.66
C GLU A 155 -20.53 -1.40 -5.14
N LYS A 156 -19.30 -1.44 -4.60
CA LYS A 156 -19.09 -1.44 -3.14
C LYS A 156 -19.56 -0.14 -2.50
N ARG A 157 -19.32 1.00 -3.14
CA ARG A 157 -19.79 2.32 -2.69
C ARG A 157 -21.30 2.40 -2.65
N SER A 158 -21.99 2.01 -3.72
CA SER A 158 -23.47 2.05 -3.79
C SER A 158 -24.14 1.10 -2.79
N ALA A 159 -23.49 -0.02 -2.48
CA ALA A 159 -23.97 -0.96 -1.46
C ALA A 159 -23.60 -0.58 -0.02
N ASN A 160 -22.91 0.55 0.21
CA ASN A 160 -22.33 0.93 1.50
C ASN A 160 -21.42 -0.17 2.11
N LYS A 161 -20.60 -0.78 1.26
CA LYS A 161 -19.70 -1.90 1.57
C LYS A 161 -18.23 -1.58 1.27
N LEU A 162 -17.83 -0.31 1.39
CA LEU A 162 -16.43 0.12 1.37
C LEU A 162 -15.75 -0.20 2.71
N LEU A 163 -15.73 -1.48 3.04
CA LEU A 163 -15.11 -2.06 4.23
C LEU A 163 -14.04 -3.05 3.80
N ASP A 164 -12.97 -3.11 4.57
CA ASP A 164 -11.86 -4.02 4.32
C ASP A 164 -11.81 -5.15 5.34
N LYS A 165 -11.23 -6.28 4.94
CA LYS A 165 -11.04 -7.44 5.83
C LYS A 165 -9.64 -7.52 6.43
N TRP A 166 -8.70 -6.76 5.90
CA TRP A 166 -7.28 -6.74 6.27
C TRP A 166 -6.89 -5.52 7.11
N ILE A 167 -7.74 -4.48 7.17
CA ILE A 167 -7.47 -3.26 7.91
C ILE A 167 -8.75 -2.60 8.45
N ILE A 168 -8.65 -2.07 9.67
CA ILE A 168 -9.61 -1.16 10.29
C ILE A 168 -9.02 0.24 10.20
N THR A 169 -9.56 1.07 9.31
CA THR A 169 -9.14 2.46 9.13
C THR A 169 -10.16 3.43 9.70
N LYS A 170 -9.75 4.70 9.82
CA LYS A 170 -10.64 5.79 10.22
C LYS A 170 -11.73 6.05 9.17
N ASP A 171 -11.37 6.16 7.89
CA ASP A 171 -12.34 6.47 6.83
C ASP A 171 -11.94 5.94 5.44
N LEU A 172 -11.93 4.61 5.27
CA LEU A 172 -11.72 3.99 3.96
C LEU A 172 -12.75 4.43 2.91
N SER A 173 -14.00 4.65 3.33
CA SER A 173 -15.08 5.03 2.43
C SER A 173 -14.79 6.38 1.78
N GLY A 174 -14.32 7.36 2.56
CA GLY A 174 -13.92 8.66 2.03
C GLY A 174 -12.64 8.61 1.19
N GLU A 175 -11.62 7.82 1.56
CA GLU A 175 -10.42 7.62 0.74
C GLU A 175 -10.75 7.07 -0.66
N VAL A 176 -11.60 6.03 -0.72
CA VAL A 176 -12.03 5.41 -1.98
C VAL A 176 -13.00 6.33 -2.72
N GLY A 177 -13.94 6.95 -2.00
CA GLY A 177 -14.91 7.88 -2.57
C GLY A 177 -14.23 9.02 -3.31
N PHE A 178 -13.27 9.68 -2.66
CA PHE A 178 -12.49 10.76 -3.26
C PHE A 178 -11.78 10.33 -4.54
N ALA A 179 -11.14 9.16 -4.55
CA ALA A 179 -10.43 8.68 -5.74
C ALA A 179 -11.37 8.32 -6.91
N LEU A 180 -12.60 7.88 -6.63
CA LEU A 180 -13.61 7.60 -7.65
C LEU A 180 -14.23 8.86 -8.25
N ASP A 181 -14.24 9.95 -7.49
CA ASP A 181 -14.83 11.22 -7.90
C ASP A 181 -13.80 12.16 -8.53
N VAL A 182 -12.51 12.01 -8.18
CA VAL A 182 -11.40 12.83 -8.70
C VAL A 182 -10.34 11.95 -9.36
N SER A 183 -10.32 11.96 -10.69
CA SER A 183 -9.29 11.29 -11.50
C SER A 183 -7.88 11.75 -11.11
N TRP A 184 -6.92 10.83 -11.11
CA TRP A 184 -5.51 11.12 -10.83
C TRP A 184 -4.96 12.26 -11.72
N TYR A 185 -5.32 12.28 -13.00
CA TYR A 185 -4.88 13.30 -13.97
C TYR A 185 -5.45 14.69 -13.69
N ALA A 186 -6.55 14.79 -12.93
CA ALA A 186 -7.19 16.05 -12.56
C ALA A 186 -6.94 16.44 -11.09
N CYS A 187 -6.21 15.61 -10.33
CA CYS A 187 -6.08 15.78 -8.90
C CYS A 187 -4.86 16.65 -8.56
N LEU A 188 -5.10 17.91 -8.20
CA LEU A 188 -4.04 18.79 -7.73
C LEU A 188 -3.44 18.28 -6.40
N PRO A 189 -2.10 18.28 -6.23
CA PRO A 189 -1.45 17.70 -5.05
C PRO A 189 -2.01 18.21 -3.71
N ARG A 190 -2.24 19.53 -3.58
CA ARG A 190 -2.73 20.14 -2.34
C ARG A 190 -4.20 19.79 -2.05
N VAL A 191 -5.01 19.53 -3.07
CA VAL A 191 -6.39 19.05 -2.90
C VAL A 191 -6.35 17.62 -2.36
N LYS A 192 -5.60 16.73 -3.02
CA LYS A 192 -5.43 15.35 -2.56
C LYS A 192 -5.00 15.27 -1.10
N THR A 193 -3.96 16.03 -0.73
CA THR A 193 -3.44 16.05 0.64
C THR A 193 -4.46 16.57 1.64
N ARG A 194 -5.24 17.61 1.28
CA ARG A 194 -6.26 18.18 2.17
C ARG A 194 -7.28 17.13 2.58
N PHE A 195 -7.78 16.37 1.60
CA PHE A 195 -8.72 15.28 1.84
C PHE A 195 -8.02 14.20 2.67
N TYR A 196 -6.84 13.73 2.25
CA TYR A 196 -6.18 12.62 2.92
C TYR A 196 -5.87 12.86 4.42
N ILE A 197 -5.50 14.09 4.80
CA ILE A 197 -5.32 14.47 6.22
C ILE A 197 -6.59 14.23 7.06
N GLU A 198 -7.78 14.32 6.47
CA GLU A 198 -9.05 14.05 7.17
C GLU A 198 -9.32 12.57 7.34
N HIS A 199 -8.88 11.75 6.39
CA HIS A 199 -9.24 10.33 6.32
C HIS A 199 -8.20 9.42 6.99
N TYR A 200 -6.93 9.84 7.02
CA TYR A 200 -5.84 9.06 7.60
C TYR A 200 -6.04 8.89 9.12
N GLY A 201 -6.00 7.64 9.59
CA GLY A 201 -6.24 7.29 10.99
C GLY A 201 -5.01 7.40 11.90
N GLY A 202 -3.81 7.58 11.34
CA GLY A 202 -2.58 7.60 12.14
C GLY A 202 -2.43 6.32 12.98
N GLU A 203 -2.03 6.48 14.25
CA GLU A 203 -1.77 5.36 15.16
C GLU A 203 -2.99 4.49 15.49
N ASP A 204 -4.20 4.99 15.21
CA ASP A 204 -5.45 4.27 15.46
C ASP A 204 -5.75 3.19 14.42
N GLU A 205 -5.10 3.19 13.25
CA GLU A 205 -5.30 2.15 12.23
C GLU A 205 -4.76 0.79 12.68
N VAL A 206 -5.60 -0.25 12.56
CA VAL A 206 -5.30 -1.64 12.99
C VAL A 206 -5.33 -2.57 11.79
N TRP A 207 -4.29 -3.38 11.63
CA TRP A 207 -4.23 -4.42 10.62
C TRP A 207 -4.75 -5.75 11.16
N ILE A 208 -5.36 -6.54 10.29
CA ILE A 208 -5.98 -7.83 10.59
C ILE A 208 -5.22 -8.92 9.83
N ASP A 209 -4.67 -9.88 10.56
CA ASP A 209 -4.14 -11.15 10.03
C ASP A 209 -4.58 -12.27 11.00
N LYS A 210 -3.72 -13.24 11.33
CA LYS A 210 -3.94 -14.23 12.40
C LYS A 210 -4.22 -13.59 13.77
N ALA A 211 -3.78 -12.36 13.97
CA ALA A 211 -4.09 -11.52 15.12
C ALA A 211 -4.20 -10.05 14.66
N LEU A 212 -4.73 -9.20 15.54
CA LEU A 212 -4.69 -7.75 15.33
C LEU A 212 -3.27 -7.24 15.57
N TYR A 213 -2.77 -6.38 14.68
CA TYR A 213 -1.44 -5.78 14.83
C TYR A 213 -1.44 -4.32 14.36
N ARG A 214 -0.41 -3.58 14.79
CA ARG A 214 -0.18 -2.19 14.40
C ARG A 214 1.19 -2.07 13.74
N MET A 215 1.33 -1.05 12.91
CA MET A 215 2.55 -0.78 12.15
C MET A 215 3.09 0.61 12.49
N PRO A 216 3.87 0.74 13.58
CA PRO A 216 4.26 2.05 14.13
C PRO A 216 5.17 2.87 13.21
N TYR A 217 5.80 2.26 12.20
CA TYR A 217 6.61 2.99 11.21
C TYR A 217 5.78 3.55 10.04
N ILE A 218 4.53 3.11 9.87
CA ILE A 218 3.62 3.56 8.81
C ILE A 218 2.51 4.45 9.38
N ASN A 219 2.11 4.19 10.63
CA ASN A 219 0.91 4.70 11.27
C ASN A 219 1.27 5.57 12.50
N ASN A 220 2.16 6.55 12.35
CA ASN A 220 2.59 7.37 13.50
C ASN A 220 2.69 8.86 13.11
N VAL A 221 3.36 9.70 13.92
CA VAL A 221 3.69 11.15 13.90
C VAL A 221 3.54 11.95 12.59
N TYR A 222 3.48 11.30 11.44
CA TYR A 222 3.17 11.85 10.13
C TYR A 222 1.94 12.74 10.12
N LEU A 223 0.84 12.37 10.80
CA LEU A 223 -0.40 13.17 10.75
C LEU A 223 -0.21 14.55 11.40
N GLU A 224 0.50 14.62 12.51
CA GLU A 224 0.77 15.89 13.20
C GLU A 224 1.64 16.79 12.32
N LEU A 225 2.75 16.24 11.79
CA LEU A 225 3.62 16.97 10.87
C LEU A 225 2.88 17.44 9.62
N ALA A 226 2.02 16.58 9.04
CA ALA A 226 1.22 16.92 7.87
C ALA A 226 0.23 18.06 8.14
N LYS A 227 -0.42 18.07 9.31
CA LYS A 227 -1.31 19.17 9.70
C LYS A 227 -0.55 20.48 9.86
N LEU A 228 0.59 20.45 10.55
CA LEU A 228 1.44 21.64 10.75
C LEU A 228 1.91 22.20 9.42
N ASP A 229 2.46 21.34 8.56
CA ASP A 229 2.94 21.71 7.24
C ASP A 229 1.83 22.22 6.31
N TYR A 230 0.69 21.52 6.29
CA TYR A 230 -0.45 21.92 5.48
C TYR A 230 -1.00 23.28 5.89
N ASN A 231 -1.01 23.60 7.19
CA ASN A 231 -1.48 24.89 7.71
C ASN A 231 -0.46 26.03 7.57
N TYR A 232 0.84 25.72 7.50
CA TYR A 232 1.89 26.72 7.32
C TYR A 232 1.91 27.29 5.89
N CYS A 233 1.85 26.45 4.85
CA CYS A 233 1.93 26.89 3.45
C CYS A 233 0.81 27.88 3.01
N PRO A 234 -0.47 27.76 3.44
CA PRO A 234 -1.52 28.72 3.14
C PRO A 234 -1.38 30.04 3.91
N ALA A 235 -0.53 30.13 4.94
CA ALA A 235 -0.17 31.41 5.52
C ALA A 235 0.72 32.20 4.54
N LEU A 236 1.63 31.52 3.82
CA LEU A 236 2.48 32.12 2.80
C LEU A 236 1.69 32.45 1.52
N HIS A 237 0.87 31.53 1.01
CA HIS A 237 0.05 31.78 -0.20
C HIS A 237 -1.04 32.86 -0.01
N ARG A 238 -1.37 33.24 1.24
CA ARG A 238 -2.30 34.35 1.53
C ARG A 238 -1.60 35.70 1.58
N ILE A 239 -0.27 35.69 1.62
CA ILE A 239 0.58 36.89 1.59
C ILE A 239 1.03 37.19 0.15
N GLU A 240 1.16 36.16 -0.69
CA GLU A 240 1.39 36.26 -2.15
C GLU A 240 0.16 36.75 -2.91
#